data_AF-A0A6N2LQ14-F1
#
_entry.id   AF-A0A6N2LQ14-F1
#
_cell.length_a   1.000
_cell.length_b   1.000
_cell.length_c   1.000
_cell.angle_alpha   90.00
_cell.angle_beta   90.00
_cell.angle_gamma   90.00
#
_symmetry.space_group_name_H-M   'P 1'
#
loop_
_entity.id
_entity.type
_entity.pdbx_description
1 polymer ?
#
loop_
_entity_poly.entity_id
_entity_poly.type
_entity_poly.pdbx_seq_one_letter_code
_entity_poly.pdbx_strand_id
1 'polypeptide(L)'
;MLSQLARRVGLNLCFNVVSCKLNELTRESLGCEQDEALAVNFAFNLYRMPDESVSSTENLRDELLRRVKGLAPRVVTVVEQEMNTNTAPFMARVNESCSYYGALFDSIESTVERIARASQGRIGG
;
A
#
# COMPACT_ATOMS: atom_id res chain seq x y z
N MET A 1 -10.98 -19.05 -0.38
CA MET A 1 -11.83 -17.88 -0.68
C MET A 1 -11.49 -17.25 -2.04
N LEU A 2 -10.26 -16.79 -2.29
CA LEU A 2 -9.87 -16.20 -3.59
C LEU A 2 -10.01 -17.17 -4.78
N SER A 3 -9.52 -18.41 -4.64
CA SER A 3 -9.63 -19.44 -5.68
C SER A 3 -11.08 -19.82 -6.02
N GLN A 4 -11.96 -19.84 -5.02
CA GLN A 4 -13.39 -20.09 -5.23
C GLN A 4 -14.06 -18.94 -6.00
N LEU A 5 -13.71 -17.69 -5.67
CA LEU A 5 -14.22 -16.53 -6.38
C LEU A 5 -13.74 -16.51 -7.84
N ALA A 6 -12.45 -16.76 -8.08
CA ALA A 6 -11.88 -16.84 -9.42
C ALA A 6 -12.58 -17.90 -10.29
N ARG A 7 -12.82 -19.09 -9.72
CA ARG A 7 -13.54 -20.16 -10.42
C ARG A 7 -14.97 -19.76 -10.79
N ARG A 8 -15.66 -19.01 -9.94
CA ARG A 8 -17.03 -18.52 -10.21
C ARG A 8 -17.07 -17.52 -11.37
N VAL A 9 -15.99 -16.78 -11.60
CA VAL A 9 -15.88 -15.82 -12.71
C VAL A 9 -15.12 -16.39 -13.92
N GLY A 10 -14.81 -17.68 -13.93
CA GLY A 10 -14.14 -18.36 -15.03
C GLY A 10 -12.64 -18.04 -15.17
N LEU A 11 -11.99 -17.55 -14.11
CA LEU A 11 -10.57 -17.22 -14.11
C LEU A 11 -9.73 -18.37 -13.51
N ASN A 12 -8.60 -18.65 -14.14
CA ASN A 12 -7.55 -19.50 -13.58
C ASN A 12 -6.66 -18.64 -12.68
N LEU A 13 -6.75 -18.85 -11.36
CA LEU A 13 -5.99 -18.10 -10.36
C LEU A 13 -5.02 -19.01 -9.62
N CYS A 14 -3.76 -18.60 -9.59
CA CYS A 14 -2.74 -19.10 -8.66
C CYS A 14 -2.46 -18.01 -7.61
N PHE A 15 -2.35 -18.40 -6.33
CA PHE A 15 -2.02 -17.48 -5.24
C PHE A 15 -0.81 -18.03 -4.49
N ASN A 16 0.31 -17.30 -4.56
CA ASN A 16 1.57 -17.71 -3.98
C ASN A 16 1.97 -16.73 -2.87
N VAL A 17 2.30 -17.26 -1.70
CA VAL A 17 2.89 -16.47 -0.61
C VAL A 17 4.39 -16.65 -0.69
N VAL A 18 5.10 -15.55 -0.94
CA VAL A 18 6.56 -15.54 -1.07
C VAL A 18 7.14 -14.77 0.10
N SER A 19 8.11 -15.39 0.78
CA SER A 19 8.95 -14.74 1.79
C SER A 19 10.39 -14.81 1.29
N CYS A 20 10.94 -13.68 0.84
CA CYS A 20 12.30 -13.58 0.35
C CYS A 20 12.97 -12.34 0.92
N LYS A 21 14.30 -12.36 1.01
CA LYS A 21 15.05 -11.14 1.33
C LYS A 21 15.05 -10.22 0.12
N LEU A 22 15.23 -8.92 0.37
CA LEU A 22 15.26 -7.92 -0.69
C LEU A 22 16.31 -8.25 -1.78
N ASN A 23 17.48 -8.75 -1.37
CA ASN A 23 18.56 -9.11 -2.29
C ASN A 23 18.31 -10.37 -3.13
N GLU A 24 17.31 -11.19 -2.75
CA GLU A 24 16.92 -12.42 -3.43
C GLU A 24 15.73 -12.20 -4.39
N LEU A 25 15.19 -10.97 -4.47
CA LEU A 25 14.03 -10.64 -5.28
C LEU A 25 14.33 -10.72 -6.78
N THR A 26 13.81 -11.74 -7.44
CA THR A 26 13.84 -11.93 -8.90
C THR A 26 12.45 -12.31 -9.43
N ARG A 27 12.28 -12.39 -10.75
CA ARG A 27 11.01 -12.87 -11.32
C ARG A 27 10.74 -14.32 -10.95
N GLU A 28 11.79 -15.13 -10.94
CA GLU A 28 11.75 -16.55 -10.59
C GLU A 28 11.41 -16.74 -9.12
N SER A 29 11.94 -15.89 -8.23
CA SER A 29 11.60 -15.93 -6.79
C SER A 29 10.12 -15.61 -6.54
N LEU A 30 9.49 -14.85 -7.44
CA LEU A 30 8.05 -14.54 -7.42
C LEU A 30 7.19 -15.61 -8.13
N GLY A 31 7.82 -16.57 -8.82
CA GLY A 31 7.14 -17.56 -9.65
C GLY A 31 6.52 -16.95 -10.91
N CYS A 32 7.06 -15.84 -11.41
CA CYS A 32 6.62 -15.20 -12.65
C CYS A 32 7.36 -15.80 -13.86
N GLU A 33 6.62 -16.10 -14.92
CA GLU A 33 7.20 -16.50 -16.20
C GLU A 33 7.82 -15.28 -16.93
N GLN A 34 8.75 -15.52 -17.86
CA GLN A 34 9.46 -14.43 -18.56
C GLN A 34 8.50 -13.55 -19.39
N ASP A 35 7.49 -14.16 -20.02
CA ASP A 35 6.53 -13.46 -20.90
C ASP A 35 5.30 -12.91 -20.15
N GLU A 36 5.19 -13.15 -18.84
CA GLU A 36 4.07 -12.66 -18.05
C GLU A 36 4.22 -11.16 -17.74
N ALA A 37 3.12 -10.42 -17.90
CA ALA A 37 3.06 -9.01 -17.51
C ALA A 37 3.03 -8.88 -15.98
N LEU A 38 4.08 -8.28 -15.41
CA LEU A 38 4.18 -8.04 -13.97
C LEU A 38 3.55 -6.70 -13.60
N ALA A 39 2.65 -6.70 -12.62
CA ALA A 39 2.17 -5.51 -11.92
C ALA A 39 2.61 -5.59 -10.46
N VAL A 40 3.13 -4.48 -9.92
CA VAL A 40 3.56 -4.40 -8.51
C VAL A 40 2.71 -3.39 -7.78
N ASN A 41 2.20 -3.76 -6.60
CA ASN A 41 1.36 -2.90 -5.78
C ASN A 41 1.95 -2.75 -4.37
N PHE A 42 2.33 -1.53 -4.01
CA PHE A 42 2.70 -1.15 -2.66
C PHE A 42 1.54 -0.42 -2.00
N ALA A 43 0.78 -1.12 -1.15
CA ALA A 43 -0.30 -0.52 -0.38
C ALA A 43 0.11 -0.38 1.09
N PHE A 44 0.38 0.86 1.51
CA PHE A 44 0.82 1.22 2.87
C PHE A 44 2.00 0.37 3.34
N ASN A 45 3.07 0.34 2.54
CA ASN A 45 4.21 -0.55 2.78
C ASN A 45 5.54 0.22 2.90
N LEU A 46 5.73 1.25 2.09
CA LEU A 46 6.98 2.00 2.02
C LEU A 46 7.19 2.91 3.24
N TYR A 47 6.11 3.36 3.90
CA TYR A 47 6.21 4.19 5.12
C TYR A 47 6.87 3.46 6.29
N ARG A 48 6.86 2.12 6.29
CA ARG A 48 7.46 1.29 7.35
C ARG A 48 8.96 1.09 7.18
N MET A 49 9.49 1.41 6.01
CA MET A 49 10.90 1.20 5.71
C MET A 49 11.73 2.40 6.18
N PRO A 50 12.90 2.17 6.80
CA PRO A 50 13.82 3.24 7.17
C PRO A 50 14.13 4.14 5.98
N ASP A 51 14.14 5.44 6.21
CA ASP A 51 14.54 6.40 5.20
C ASP A 51 16.05 6.71 5.29
N GLU A 52 16.48 7.67 4.49
CA GLU A 52 17.85 8.18 4.43
C GLU A 52 18.35 8.79 5.76
N SER A 53 17.45 9.16 6.67
CA SER A 53 17.83 9.74 7.97
C SER A 53 18.24 8.66 8.99
N VAL A 54 17.88 7.40 8.75
CA VAL A 54 18.10 6.29 9.68
C VAL A 54 19.21 5.35 9.20
N SER A 55 19.36 5.14 7.88
CA SER A 55 20.37 4.24 7.33
C SER A 55 21.57 5.02 6.77
N SER A 56 22.73 4.90 7.44
CA SER A 56 23.97 5.61 7.10
C SER A 56 24.65 5.14 5.80
N THR A 57 24.23 4.01 5.22
CA THR A 57 24.98 3.35 4.14
C THR A 57 24.14 3.13 2.89
N GLU A 58 22.85 2.76 2.99
CA GLU A 58 21.95 2.60 1.83
C GLU A 58 20.47 2.84 2.24
N ASN A 59 19.75 3.68 1.50
CA ASN A 59 18.30 3.85 1.68
C ASN A 59 17.58 2.57 1.23
N LEU A 60 17.07 1.77 2.17
CA LEU A 60 16.37 0.50 1.89
C LEU A 60 15.15 0.72 0.98
N ARG A 61 14.51 1.88 1.06
CA ARG A 61 13.39 2.25 0.17
C ARG A 61 13.85 2.37 -1.26
N ASP A 62 14.96 3.05 -1.49
CA ASP A 62 15.52 3.20 -2.83
C ASP A 62 16.03 1.87 -3.38
N GLU A 63 16.62 1.02 -2.54
CA GLU A 63 17.05 -0.32 -2.95
C GLU A 63 15.85 -1.16 -3.41
N LEU A 64 14.75 -1.19 -2.64
CA LEU A 64 13.53 -1.90 -3.01
C LEU A 64 12.97 -1.40 -4.34
N LEU A 65 12.85 -0.09 -4.50
CA LEU A 65 12.32 0.51 -5.72
C LEU A 65 13.22 0.22 -6.93
N ARG A 66 14.55 0.26 -6.75
CA ARG A 66 15.53 -0.11 -7.80
C ARG A 66 15.38 -1.57 -8.21
N ARG A 67 15.25 -2.49 -7.24
CA ARG A 67 15.05 -3.91 -7.54
C ARG A 67 13.74 -4.18 -8.24
N VAL A 68 12.64 -3.59 -7.77
CA VAL A 68 11.34 -3.69 -8.44
C VAL A 68 11.40 -3.15 -9.85
N LYS A 69 12.07 -2.00 -10.08
CA LYS A 69 12.29 -1.49 -11.45
C LYS A 69 13.08 -2.49 -12.30
N GLY A 70 14.07 -3.18 -11.73
CA GLY A 70 14.84 -4.23 -12.39
C GLY A 70 14.01 -5.46 -12.82
N LEU A 71 12.87 -5.72 -12.17
CA LEU A 71 11.92 -6.77 -12.60
C LEU A 71 11.13 -6.40 -13.88
N ALA A 72 11.30 -5.17 -14.36
CA ALA A 72 10.57 -4.60 -15.50
C ALA A 72 9.04 -4.80 -15.41
N PRO A 73 8.39 -4.33 -14.32
CA PRO A 73 6.94 -4.36 -14.23
C PRO A 73 6.32 -3.40 -15.25
N ARG A 74 5.14 -3.76 -15.76
CA ARG A 74 4.38 -2.91 -16.67
C ARG A 74 3.73 -1.74 -15.94
N VAL A 75 3.41 -1.92 -14.66
CA VAL A 75 2.86 -0.89 -13.80
C VAL A 75 3.32 -1.11 -12.37
N VAL A 76 3.60 -0.01 -11.68
CA VAL A 76 3.79 0.02 -10.23
C VAL A 76 2.74 0.97 -9.64
N THR A 77 1.94 0.48 -8.71
CA THR A 77 1.00 1.29 -7.94
C THR A 77 1.54 1.50 -6.54
N VAL A 78 1.43 2.73 -6.05
CA VAL A 78 1.88 3.12 -4.71
C VAL A 78 0.73 3.84 -4.02
N VAL A 79 0.37 3.37 -2.83
CA VAL A 79 -0.64 3.97 -1.97
C VAL A 79 0.01 4.17 -0.61
N GLU A 80 0.12 5.43 -0.17
CA GLU A 80 0.74 5.81 1.09
C GLU A 80 -0.04 6.93 1.76
N GLN A 81 0.24 7.17 3.04
CA GLN A 81 -0.30 8.31 3.78
C GLN A 81 0.38 9.60 3.29
N GLU A 82 -0.41 10.63 3.00
CA GLU A 82 0.09 11.95 2.63
C GLU A 82 0.42 12.74 3.91
N MET A 83 1.60 12.47 4.48
CA MET A 83 2.02 13.10 5.74
C MET A 83 3.54 13.07 5.89
N ASN A 84 4.19 14.20 6.22
CA ASN A 84 5.62 14.22 6.50
C ASN A 84 5.93 14.07 8.00
N THR A 85 6.07 12.83 8.46
CA THR A 85 6.43 12.52 9.85
C THR A 85 7.82 11.90 10.01
N ASN A 86 8.66 11.89 8.97
CA ASN A 86 9.95 11.20 9.06
C ASN A 86 11.14 12.17 9.01
N THR A 87 11.13 13.14 8.10
CA THR A 87 12.29 14.02 7.86
C THR A 87 12.18 15.39 8.54
N ALA A 88 11.07 15.67 9.23
CA ALA A 88 10.81 16.97 9.86
C ALA A 88 11.23 17.00 11.35
N PRO A 89 11.56 18.18 11.93
CA PRO A 89 11.80 18.35 13.37
C PRO A 89 10.58 17.93 14.22
N PHE A 90 10.81 17.59 15.49
CA PHE A 90 9.77 17.05 16.38
C PHE A 90 8.45 17.84 16.36
N MET A 91 8.49 19.16 16.58
CA MET A 91 7.27 19.98 16.61
C MET A 91 6.54 20.01 15.27
N ALA A 92 7.28 19.99 14.15
CA ALA A 92 6.67 19.93 12.83
C ALA A 92 5.93 18.60 12.62
N ARG A 93 6.52 17.47 13.06
CA ARG A 93 5.85 16.16 12.99
C ARG A 93 4.59 16.07 13.86
N VAL A 94 4.61 16.69 15.04
CA VAL A 94 3.43 16.74 15.93
C VAL A 94 2.31 17.53 15.27
N ASN A 95 2.61 18.73 14.75
CA ASN A 95 1.62 19.56 14.07
C ASN A 95 1.05 18.86 12.83
N GLU A 96 1.91 18.26 12.02
CA GLU A 96 1.51 17.51 10.82
C GLU A 96 0.60 16.33 11.18
N SER A 97 0.98 15.54 12.19
CA SER A 97 0.17 14.42 12.70
C SER A 97 -1.20 14.89 13.19
N CYS A 98 -1.24 15.95 14.00
CA CYS A 98 -2.49 16.50 14.52
C CYS A 98 -3.42 16.96 13.40
N SER A 99 -2.87 17.66 12.40
CA SER A 99 -3.63 18.12 11.23
C SER A 99 -4.19 16.95 10.42
N TYR A 100 -3.34 15.99 10.06
CA TYR A 100 -3.73 14.81 9.26
C TYR A 100 -4.82 13.98 9.96
N TYR A 101 -4.60 13.62 11.23
CA TYR A 101 -5.58 12.82 11.95
C TYR A 101 -6.87 13.61 12.26
N GLY A 102 -6.78 14.92 12.52
CA GLY A 102 -7.95 15.77 12.67
C GLY A 102 -8.86 15.73 11.44
N ALA A 103 -8.31 15.97 10.26
CA ALA A 103 -9.06 15.87 9.00
C ALA A 103 -9.63 14.46 8.74
N LEU A 104 -8.90 13.41 9.14
CA LEU A 104 -9.38 12.03 9.03
C LEU A 104 -10.58 11.78 9.95
N PHE A 105 -10.53 12.26 11.20
CA PHE A 105 -11.65 12.15 12.14
C PHE A 105 -12.89 12.91 11.64
N ASP A 106 -12.73 14.14 11.15
CA ASP A 106 -13.83 14.92 10.58
C ASP A 106 -14.50 14.20 9.39
N SER A 107 -13.69 13.56 8.53
CA SER A 107 -14.19 12.78 7.39
C SER A 107 -14.98 11.54 7.81
N ILE A 108 -14.51 10.85 8.87
CA ILE A 108 -15.19 9.69 9.45
C ILE A 108 -16.52 10.13 10.07
N GLU A 109 -16.52 11.19 10.89
CA GLU A 109 -17.73 11.72 11.53
C GLU A 109 -18.79 12.08 10.49
N SER A 110 -18.42 12.89 9.49
CA SER A 110 -19.30 13.26 8.37
C SER A 110 -19.87 12.05 7.62
N THR A 111 -19.07 11.01 7.40
CA THR A 111 -19.50 9.80 6.71
C THR A 111 -20.45 8.95 7.56
N VAL A 112 -20.15 8.78 8.86
CA VAL A 112 -20.98 8.01 9.78
C VAL A 112 -22.35 8.68 9.96
N GLU A 113 -22.39 9.99 10.14
CA GLU A 113 -23.64 10.75 10.20
C GLU A 113 -24.48 10.58 8.94
N ARG A 114 -23.85 10.67 7.76
CA ARG A 114 -24.54 10.48 6.47
C ARG A 114 -25.14 9.09 6.36
N ILE A 115 -24.41 8.05 6.77
CA ILE A 115 -24.89 6.66 6.74
C ILE A 115 -26.08 6.47 7.69
N ALA A 116 -26.01 7.03 8.90
CA ALA A 116 -27.09 6.98 9.87
C ALA A 116 -28.37 7.68 9.38
N ARG A 117 -28.23 8.84 8.70
CA ARG A 117 -29.37 9.54 8.07
C ARG A 117 -29.97 8.72 6.92
N ALA A 118 -29.12 8.10 6.09
CA ALA A 118 -29.57 7.30 4.95
C ALA A 118 -30.27 5.99 5.35
N SER A 119 -29.95 5.40 6.51
CA SER A 119 -30.63 4.20 7.03
C SER A 119 -31.98 4.51 7.67
N GLN A 120 -32.17 5.70 8.25
CA GLN A 120 -33.46 6.15 8.81
C GLN A 120 -34.50 6.49 7.72
N GLY A 121 -34.07 6.98 6.55
CA GLY A 121 -34.96 7.31 5.43
C GLY A 121 -35.57 6.11 4.69
N ARG A 122 -35.20 4.87 5.03
CA ARG A 122 -35.61 3.65 4.32
C ARG A 122 -36.78 2.89 4.97
N ILE A 123 -37.34 3.42 6.07
CA ILE A 123 -38.39 2.77 6.86
C ILE A 123 -39.78 3.46 6.73
N GLY A 124 -39.93 4.39 5.78
CA GLY A 124 -41.12 5.24 5.66
C GLY A 124 -41.76 5.30 4.27
N GLY A 125 -41.69 4.21 3.48
CA GLY A 125 -42.32 4.10 2.15
C GLY A 125 -43.16 2.84 2.03
#